data_AF-A0A2D4P867-F1
#
_entry.id   AF-A0A2D4P867-F1
#
_cell.length_a   1.000
_cell.length_b   1.000
_cell.length_c   1.000
_cell.angle_alpha   90.00
_cell.angle_beta   90.00
_cell.angle_gamma   90.00
#
_symmetry.space_group_name_H-M   'P 1'
#
loop_
_entity.id
_entity.type
_entity.pdbx_description
1 polymer ?
#
loop_
_entity_poly.entity_id
_entity_poly.type
_entity_poly.pdbx_seq_one_letter_code
_entity_poly.pdbx_strand_id
1 'polypeptide(L)'
;MVKKLYNAPTPTFVIDLMNELIERFYRCPKWSGRQAFVFICQTIIEDDCLPMDHFAEYLLPHLLHLASDRVPNVRVLLAKTLRQTLLEKEYFLMCVNSHQEAVEQTIVALQMDNDNDVKYFASIHPASTKISDDAMSTASSTY
;
A
#
# COMPACT_ATOMS: atom_id res chain seq x y z
N MET A 1 14.44 1.92 9.56
CA MET A 1 14.52 2.62 10.87
C MET A 1 13.74 3.94 10.75
N VAL A 2 12.41 3.88 10.61
CA VAL A 2 11.51 5.05 10.70
C VAL A 2 10.86 4.95 12.07
N LYS A 3 11.50 5.53 13.09
CA LYS A 3 11.00 5.44 14.47
C LYS A 3 9.84 6.44 14.66
N LYS A 4 8.73 5.92 15.19
CA LYS A 4 7.50 6.58 15.70
C LYS A 4 7.51 8.11 15.62
N LEU A 5 6.89 8.64 14.56
CA LEU A 5 6.65 10.06 14.35
C LEU A 5 5.65 10.66 15.36
N TYR A 6 4.85 9.83 16.02
CA TYR A 6 3.68 10.27 16.80
C TYR A 6 3.94 10.59 18.28
N ASN A 7 5.16 10.40 18.81
CA ASN A 7 5.38 10.49 20.27
C ASN A 7 5.40 11.91 20.87
N ALA A 8 5.32 12.98 20.06
CA ALA A 8 4.77 14.30 20.43
C ALA A 8 4.89 15.34 19.29
N PRO A 9 3.92 15.43 18.35
CA PRO A 9 3.81 16.59 17.46
C PRO A 9 2.50 17.34 17.70
N THR A 10 2.58 18.66 17.70
CA THR A 10 1.42 19.50 17.39
C THR A 10 0.77 19.00 16.10
N PRO A 11 -0.57 18.87 16.00
CA PRO A 11 -1.27 18.30 14.85
C PRO A 11 -0.82 18.85 13.48
N THR A 12 -0.37 20.11 13.45
CA THR A 12 0.19 20.77 12.27
C THR A 12 1.43 20.07 11.70
N PHE A 13 2.35 19.60 12.52
CA PHE A 13 3.60 18.98 12.04
C PHE A 13 3.36 17.70 11.26
N VAL A 14 2.41 16.88 11.69
CA VAL A 14 2.10 15.62 11.01
C VAL A 14 1.49 15.90 9.65
N ILE A 15 0.57 16.87 9.57
CA ILE A 15 -0.05 17.29 8.31
C ILE A 15 1.00 17.90 7.37
N ASP A 16 1.89 18.75 7.88
CA ASP A 16 2.98 19.36 7.09
C ASP A 16 3.93 18.29 6.53
N LEU A 17 4.27 17.28 7.33
CA LEU A 17 5.08 16.15 6.89
C LEU A 17 4.35 15.34 5.78
N MET A 18 3.06 15.06 5.95
CA MET A 18 2.28 14.34 4.94
C MET A 18 2.19 15.13 3.63
N ASN A 19 1.99 16.44 3.70
CA ASN A 19 2.04 17.32 2.53
C ASN A 19 3.40 17.29 1.83
N GLU A 20 4.50 17.36 2.59
CA GLU A 20 5.85 17.28 2.01
C GLU A 20 6.10 15.92 1.31
N LEU A 21 5.61 14.81 1.87
CA LEU A 21 5.69 13.49 1.22
C LEU A 21 4.93 13.48 -0.11
N ILE A 22 3.75 14.09 -0.15
CA ILE A 22 2.92 14.19 -1.36
C ILE A 22 3.62 15.05 -2.43
N GLU A 23 4.10 16.24 -2.06
CA GLU A 23 4.77 17.15 -2.99
C GLU A 23 6.05 16.55 -3.57
N ARG A 24 6.86 15.89 -2.74
CA ARG A 24 8.16 15.36 -3.19
C ARG A 24 8.06 14.05 -3.96
N PHE A 25 7.22 13.12 -3.50
CA PHE A 25 7.25 11.74 -3.98
C PHE A 25 6.04 11.40 -4.84
N TYR A 26 4.82 11.68 -4.37
CA TYR A 26 3.61 11.41 -5.17
C TYR A 26 3.57 12.27 -6.45
N ARG A 27 3.84 13.58 -6.35
CA ARG A 27 3.88 14.47 -7.52
C ARG A 27 5.17 14.39 -8.33
N CYS A 28 6.09 13.49 -7.98
CA CYS A 28 7.36 13.36 -8.66
C CYS A 28 7.13 13.00 -10.15
N PRO A 29 7.74 13.72 -11.11
CA PRO A 29 7.58 13.41 -12.54
C PRO A 29 8.22 12.05 -12.91
N LYS A 30 9.25 11.64 -12.17
CA LYS A 30 9.91 10.34 -12.34
C LYS A 30 9.12 9.25 -11.64
N TRP A 31 8.95 8.11 -12.32
CA TRP A 31 8.26 6.95 -11.78
C TRP A 31 8.90 6.41 -10.50
N SER A 32 10.22 6.53 -10.36
CA SER A 32 10.94 6.08 -9.16
C SER A 32 10.55 6.87 -7.92
N GLY A 33 10.24 8.16 -8.05
CA GLY A 33 9.73 8.97 -6.93
C GLY A 33 8.34 8.54 -6.50
N ARG A 34 7.49 8.17 -7.46
CA ARG A 34 6.13 7.67 -7.17
C ARG A 34 6.14 6.27 -6.58
N GLN A 35 7.06 5.40 -7.01
CA GLN A 35 7.30 4.14 -6.29
C GLN A 35 7.81 4.37 -4.86
N ALA A 36 8.72 5.34 -4.66
CA ALA A 36 9.16 5.70 -3.32
C ALA A 36 7.99 6.18 -2.45
N PHE A 37 7.02 6.92 -3.00
CA PHE A 37 5.79 7.26 -2.28
C PHE A 37 5.04 6.01 -1.82
N VAL A 38 4.82 5.04 -2.71
CA VAL A 38 4.13 3.79 -2.33
C VAL A 38 4.90 3.03 -1.25
N PHE A 39 6.23 2.92 -1.36
CA PHE A 39 7.05 2.28 -0.33
C PHE A 39 6.99 3.01 1.01
N ILE A 40 7.00 4.35 1.01
CA ILE A 40 6.86 5.14 2.23
C ILE A 40 5.49 4.88 2.88
N CYS A 41 4.40 4.87 2.09
CA CYS A 41 3.07 4.50 2.57
C CYS A 41 3.06 3.08 3.15
N GLN A 42 3.67 2.11 2.45
CA GLN A 42 3.78 0.74 2.93
C GLN A 42 4.50 0.67 4.29
N THR A 43 5.68 1.30 4.42
CA THR A 43 6.41 1.35 5.70
C THR A 43 5.61 2.01 6.80
N ILE A 44 4.91 3.11 6.50
CA ILE A 44 4.03 3.78 7.46
C ILE A 44 2.94 2.83 7.99
N ILE A 45 2.33 2.05 7.10
CA ILE A 45 1.30 1.07 7.44
C ILE A 45 1.92 -0.07 8.26
N GLU A 46 3.02 -0.68 7.79
CA GLU A 46 3.65 -1.84 8.44
C GLU A 46 4.16 -1.51 9.84
N ASP A 47 4.85 -0.38 9.98
CA ASP A 47 5.49 0.04 11.24
C ASP A 47 4.53 0.81 12.18
N ASP A 48 3.25 0.94 11.81
CA ASP A 48 2.23 1.71 12.54
C ASP A 48 2.72 3.11 12.93
N CYS A 49 3.32 3.81 11.95
CA CYS A 49 3.98 5.10 12.18
C CYS A 49 2.99 6.23 12.55
N LEU A 50 1.73 6.09 12.16
CA LEU A 50 0.62 6.97 12.52
C LEU A 50 -0.69 6.19 12.65
N PRO A 51 -1.68 6.73 13.39
CA PRO A 51 -3.03 6.17 13.45
C PRO A 51 -3.65 5.99 12.05
N MET A 52 -4.35 4.87 11.83
CA MET A 52 -4.82 4.50 10.49
C MET A 52 -5.90 5.44 9.95
N ASP A 53 -6.68 6.08 10.82
CA ASP A 53 -7.63 7.13 10.46
C ASP A 53 -6.93 8.34 9.81
N HIS A 54 -5.80 8.77 10.37
CA HIS A 54 -4.97 9.84 9.80
C HIS A 54 -4.33 9.38 8.48
N PHE A 55 -3.87 8.14 8.39
CA PHE A 55 -3.34 7.62 7.12
C PHE A 55 -4.43 7.65 6.03
N ALA A 56 -5.63 7.20 6.39
CA ALA A 56 -6.77 7.15 5.50
C ALA A 56 -7.26 8.53 5.08
N GLU A 57 -7.17 9.53 5.95
CA GLU A 57 -7.57 10.90 5.65
C GLU A 57 -6.56 11.61 4.71
N TYR A 58 -5.27 11.52 4.99
CA TYR A 58 -4.28 12.38 4.33
C TYR A 58 -3.49 11.70 3.20
N LEU A 59 -3.13 10.43 3.36
CA LEU A 59 -2.24 9.73 2.40
C LEU A 59 -2.98 8.79 1.47
N LEU A 60 -4.02 8.11 1.96
CA LEU A 60 -4.75 7.11 1.17
C LEU A 60 -5.35 7.66 -0.13
N PRO A 61 -5.96 8.87 -0.21
CA PRO A 61 -6.49 9.37 -1.48
C PRO A 61 -5.43 9.48 -2.57
N HIS A 62 -4.22 9.90 -2.19
CA HIS A 62 -3.07 10.04 -3.08
C HIS A 62 -2.51 8.67 -3.48
N LEU A 63 -2.44 7.73 -2.53
CA LEU A 63 -2.03 6.36 -2.80
C LEU A 63 -2.98 5.68 -3.79
N LEU A 64 -4.30 5.78 -3.60
CA LEU A 64 -5.29 5.18 -4.50
C LEU A 64 -5.28 5.81 -5.90
N HIS A 65 -4.99 7.11 -6.00
CA HIS A 65 -4.89 7.77 -7.31
C HIS A 65 -3.77 7.19 -8.20
N LEU A 66 -2.76 6.54 -7.61
CA LEU A 66 -1.72 5.84 -8.37
C LEU A 66 -2.24 4.63 -9.15
N ALA A 67 -3.49 4.19 -8.96
CA ALA A 67 -4.12 3.21 -9.83
C ALA A 67 -4.25 3.70 -11.28
N SER A 68 -4.19 5.01 -11.52
CA SER A 68 -4.16 5.60 -12.86
C SER A 68 -2.74 5.98 -13.32
N ASP A 69 -1.68 5.59 -12.60
CA ASP A 69 -0.31 5.91 -13.00
C ASP A 69 -0.02 5.31 -14.38
N ARG A 70 0.66 6.06 -15.25
CA ARG A 70 1.04 5.58 -16.59
C ARG A 70 2.03 4.41 -16.58
N VAL A 71 2.78 4.20 -15.50
CA VAL A 71 3.82 3.17 -15.41
C VAL A 71 3.27 1.93 -14.68
N PRO A 72 3.18 0.76 -15.35
CA PRO A 72 2.65 -0.47 -14.75
C PRO A 72 3.36 -0.87 -13.46
N ASN A 73 4.69 -0.72 -13.37
CA ASN A 73 5.44 -1.06 -12.17
C ASN A 73 5.06 -0.22 -10.93
N VAL A 74 4.51 0.99 -11.11
CA VAL A 74 3.95 1.78 -9.99
C VAL A 74 2.62 1.14 -9.54
N ARG A 75 1.76 0.79 -10.52
CA ARG A 75 0.46 0.16 -10.26
C ARG A 75 0.59 -1.25 -9.66
N VAL A 76 1.59 -2.03 -10.08
CA VAL A 76 1.93 -3.33 -9.48
C VAL A 76 2.30 -3.15 -8.01
N LEU A 77 3.12 -2.15 -7.70
CA LEU A 77 3.51 -1.89 -6.31
C LEU A 77 2.30 -1.46 -5.48
N LEU A 78 1.45 -0.57 -6.02
CA LEU A 78 0.17 -0.21 -5.39
C LEU A 78 -0.68 -1.46 -5.10
N ALA A 79 -0.89 -2.33 -6.10
CA ALA A 79 -1.71 -3.53 -5.94
C ALA A 79 -1.19 -4.43 -4.81
N LYS A 80 0.13 -4.63 -4.74
CA LYS A 80 0.78 -5.36 -3.64
C LYS A 80 0.53 -4.68 -2.30
N THR A 81 0.81 -3.39 -2.17
CA THR A 81 0.62 -2.64 -0.92
C THR A 81 -0.83 -2.69 -0.44
N LEU A 82 -1.82 -2.54 -1.34
CA LEU A 82 -3.23 -2.63 -0.96
C LEU A 82 -3.60 -4.03 -0.47
N ARG A 83 -3.21 -5.06 -1.23
CA ARG A 83 -3.61 -6.45 -0.95
C ARG A 83 -2.87 -7.09 0.21
N GLN A 84 -1.57 -6.84 0.32
CA GLN A 84 -0.64 -7.53 1.23
C GLN A 84 -0.33 -6.74 2.49
N THR A 85 -0.66 -5.45 2.54
CA THR A 85 -0.31 -4.60 3.68
C THR A 85 -1.54 -3.88 4.23
N LEU A 86 -2.23 -3.10 3.38
CA LEU A 86 -3.32 -2.23 3.84
C LEU A 86 -4.53 -3.02 4.35
N LEU A 87 -4.99 -4.01 3.57
CA LEU A 87 -6.15 -4.83 3.92
C LEU A 87 -5.90 -5.81 5.07
N GLU A 88 -4.65 -5.97 5.54
CA GLU A 88 -4.36 -6.76 6.74
C GLU A 88 -4.61 -5.98 8.04
N LYS A 89 -4.84 -4.66 7.95
CA LYS A 89 -5.06 -3.80 9.12
C LYS A 89 -6.51 -3.86 9.60
N GLU A 90 -6.69 -3.97 10.92
CA GLU A 90 -8.01 -4.06 11.58
C GLU A 90 -8.97 -2.94 11.14
N TYR A 91 -8.45 -1.73 10.91
CA TYR A 91 -9.21 -0.58 10.42
C TYR A 91 -10.02 -0.88 9.14
N PHE A 92 -9.47 -1.68 8.23
CA PHE A 92 -10.12 -2.06 6.97
C PHE A 92 -10.84 -3.42 7.05
N LEU A 93 -10.65 -4.19 8.11
CA LEU A 93 -11.31 -5.48 8.34
C LEU A 93 -12.59 -5.37 9.17
N MET A 94 -12.61 -4.46 10.14
CA MET A 94 -13.64 -4.39 11.19
C MET A 94 -14.66 -3.26 10.97
N CYS A 95 -14.37 -2.30 10.08
CA CYS A 95 -15.18 -1.09 9.92
C CYS A 95 -15.59 -0.87 8.46
N VAL A 96 -16.89 -0.95 8.19
CA VAL A 96 -17.47 -0.49 6.91
C VAL A 96 -17.47 1.04 6.91
N ASN A 97 -16.46 1.63 6.30
CA ASN A 97 -16.32 3.07 6.12
C ASN A 97 -16.05 3.41 4.65
N SER A 98 -16.17 4.69 4.29
CA SER A 98 -15.93 5.17 2.92
C SER A 98 -14.51 4.90 2.42
N HIS A 99 -13.54 4.77 3.32
CA HIS A 99 -12.15 4.44 2.96
C HIS A 99 -12.03 2.98 2.52
N GLN A 100 -12.71 2.03 3.20
CA GLN A 100 -12.77 0.64 2.77
C GLN A 100 -13.39 0.52 1.38
N GLU A 101 -14.53 1.19 1.15
CA GLU A 101 -15.19 1.18 -0.16
C GLU A 101 -14.27 1.71 -1.26
N ALA A 102 -13.55 2.82 -1.01
CA ALA A 102 -12.60 3.38 -1.97
C ALA A 102 -11.44 2.42 -2.29
N VAL A 103 -10.92 1.71 -1.28
CA VAL A 103 -9.88 0.68 -1.47
C VAL A 103 -10.40 -0.47 -2.31
N GLU A 104 -11.59 -0.99 -2.01
CA GLU A 104 -12.20 -2.09 -2.75
C GLU A 104 -12.46 -1.71 -4.21
N GLN A 105 -13.02 -0.53 -4.47
CA GLN A 105 -13.24 -0.01 -5.83
C GLN A 105 -11.91 0.13 -6.59
N THR A 106 -10.86 0.61 -5.92
CA THR A 106 -9.53 0.73 -6.53
C THR A 106 -8.94 -0.64 -6.87
N ILE A 107 -9.11 -1.64 -6.00
CA ILE A 107 -8.67 -3.01 -6.27
C ILE A 107 -9.42 -3.60 -7.47
N VAL A 108 -10.74 -3.40 -7.56
CA VAL A 108 -11.53 -3.86 -8.71
C VAL A 108 -11.02 -3.21 -10.01
N ALA A 109 -10.68 -1.92 -9.99
CA ALA A 109 -10.08 -1.26 -11.15
C ALA A 109 -8.73 -1.88 -11.55
N LEU A 110 -7.85 -2.17 -10.58
CA LEU A 110 -6.55 -2.81 -10.80
C LEU A 110 -6.68 -4.26 -11.30
N GLN A 111 -7.73 -4.98 -10.90
CA GLN A 111 -8.03 -6.33 -11.41
C GLN A 111 -8.47 -6.32 -12.88
N MET A 112 -8.90 -5.17 -13.39
CA MET A 112 -9.28 -4.96 -14.79
C MET A 112 -8.19 -4.23 -15.59
N ASP A 113 -6.97 -4.10 -15.04
CA ASP A 113 -5.87 -3.37 -15.67
C ASP A 113 -5.43 -4.03 -16.99
N ASN A 114 -4.90 -3.22 -17.90
CA ASN A 114 -4.36 -3.71 -19.17
C ASN A 114 -3.09 -4.55 -18.96
N ASP A 115 -2.32 -4.24 -17.93
CA ASP A 115 -1.09 -4.95 -17.59
C ASP A 115 -1.37 -6.24 -16.80
N ASN A 116 -0.77 -7.35 -17.23
CA ASN A 116 -1.04 -8.65 -16.63
C ASN A 116 -0.47 -8.79 -15.22
N ASP A 117 0.67 -8.16 -14.91
CA ASP A 117 1.25 -8.22 -13.57
C ASP A 117 0.38 -7.45 -12.59
N VAL A 118 -0.15 -6.28 -13.01
CA VAL A 118 -1.08 -5.51 -12.18
C VAL A 118 -2.32 -6.33 -11.84
N LYS A 119 -2.95 -6.95 -12.84
CA LYS A 119 -4.11 -7.85 -12.63
C LYS A 119 -3.77 -8.99 -11.67
N TYR A 120 -2.66 -9.66 -11.93
CA TYR A 120 -2.19 -10.78 -11.11
C TYR A 120 -2.06 -10.38 -9.64
N PHE A 121 -1.31 -9.32 -9.34
CA PHE A 121 -1.09 -8.89 -7.96
C PHE A 121 -2.34 -8.27 -7.31
N ALA A 122 -3.28 -7.71 -8.09
CA ALA A 122 -4.55 -7.20 -7.56
C ALA A 122 -5.57 -8.32 -7.25
N SER A 123 -5.48 -9.46 -7.95
CA SER A 123 -6.37 -10.61 -7.73
C SER A 123 -5.88 -11.57 -6.63
N ILE A 124 -4.57 -11.64 -6.37
CA ILE A 124 -4.04 -12.55 -5.36
C ILE A 124 -4.46 -12.13 -3.95
N HIS A 125 -4.94 -13.08 -3.16
CA HIS A 125 -5.15 -12.91 -1.72
C HIS A 125 -3.88 -13.28 -0.96
N PRO A 126 -3.49 -12.54 0.11
CA PRO A 126 -2.34 -12.90 0.95
C PRO A 126 -2.38 -14.33 1.50
N ALA A 127 -3.58 -14.90 1.67
CA ALA A 127 -3.75 -16.29 2.11
C ALA A 127 -3.24 -17.32 1.09
N SER A 128 -3.20 -16.98 -0.20
CA SER A 128 -2.77 -17.91 -1.27
C SER A 128 -1.24 -18.03 -1.39
N THR A 129 -0.47 -17.09 -0.83
CA THR A 129 1.01 -17.10 -0.91
C THR A 129 1.67 -17.89 0.22
N LYS A 130 1.02 -18.01 1.39
CA LYS A 130 1.57 -18.79 2.51
C LYS A 130 1.57 -20.32 2.28
N ILE A 131 0.72 -20.81 1.38
CA ILE A 131 0.63 -22.25 1.08
C ILE A 131 1.74 -22.71 0.11
N SER A 132 2.32 -21.82 -0.70
CA SER A 132 3.36 -22.20 -1.67
C SER A 132 4.76 -22.35 -1.08
N ASP A 133 5.09 -21.64 0.00
CA ASP A 133 6.44 -21.69 0.60
C ASP A 133 6.66 -22.96 1.45
N ASP A 134 5.62 -23.47 2.12
CA ASP A 134 5.69 -24.72 2.90
C ASP A 134 5.77 -25.97 2.00
N ALA A 135 5.21 -25.89 0.79
CA ALA A 135 5.25 -27.01 -0.17
C ALA A 135 6.63 -27.17 -0.84
N MET A 136 7.48 -26.14 -0.83
CA MET A 136 8.79 -26.17 -1.49
C MET A 136 9.95 -26.55 -0.55
N SER A 137 9.72 -26.59 0.76
CA SER A 137 10.75 -26.90 1.77
C SER A 137 10.90 -28.39 2.11
N THR A 138 10.07 -29.29 1.57
CA THR A 138 10.10 -30.74 1.90
C THR A 138 10.73 -31.63 0.83
N ALA A 139 11.25 -31.06 -0.26
CA ALA A 139 11.86 -31.83 -1.35
C ALA A 139 13.35 -31.51 -1.53
N SER A 140 14.19 -31.85 -0.53
CA SER A 140 15.61 -32.22 -0.75
C SER A 140 16.28 -32.62 0.55
N SER A 141 16.21 -33.90 0.88
CA SER A 141 17.29 -34.58 1.60
C SER A 141 17.25 -36.06 1.30
N THR A 142 17.92 -36.43 0.22
CA THR A 142 18.44 -37.77 0.02
C THR A 142 19.87 -37.58 -0.42
N TYR A 143 20.82 -37.73 0.50
CA TYR A 143 22.11 -38.40 0.36
C TYR A 143 22.76 -38.55 1.73
#